data_AF-A0A6F8T6Z6-F1
#
_entry.id   AF-A0A6F8T6Z6-F1
#
_cell.length_a   1.000
_cell.length_b   1.000
_cell.length_c   1.000
_cell.angle_alpha   90.00
_cell.angle_beta   90.00
_cell.angle_gamma   90.00
#
_symmetry.space_group_name_H-M   'P 1'
#
loop_
_entity.id
_entity.type
_entity.pdbx_description
1 polymer ?
#
loop_
_entity_poly.entity_id
_entity_poly.type
_entity_poly.pdbx_seq_one_letter_code
_entity_poly.pdbx_strand_id
1 'polypeptide(L)'
;MGNNFSITVIASSSLILSYILYTYILLFVRGFTPRLVQTLTCLFCVRIIIHCIASPLFLFDPYLAHIHSKNPLFLFIGVIYLFVTLGLSVWQFFITAHIYKYALSTSAIQSVLAAFGVLAVNILTVSLWR
;
A
#
# COMPACT_ATOMS: atom_id res chain seq x y z
N MET A 1 -14.87 -20.40 -9.83
CA MET A 1 -14.97 -18.96 -9.50
C MET A 1 -15.03 -18.68 -7.99
N GLY A 2 -15.81 -19.41 -7.18
CA GLY A 2 -16.02 -19.11 -5.76
C GLY A 2 -14.78 -19.16 -4.84
N ASN A 3 -13.85 -20.10 -5.06
CA ASN A 3 -12.68 -20.26 -4.19
C ASN A 3 -11.70 -19.07 -4.28
N ASN A 4 -11.48 -18.53 -5.49
CA ASN A 4 -10.55 -17.41 -5.69
C ASN A 4 -11.07 -16.12 -5.05
N PHE A 5 -12.37 -15.86 -5.15
CA PHE A 5 -12.97 -14.67 -4.53
C PHE A 5 -12.87 -14.72 -3.01
N SER A 6 -13.19 -15.86 -2.39
CA SER A 6 -13.05 -16.05 -0.94
C SER A 6 -11.60 -15.86 -0.49
N ILE A 7 -10.63 -16.41 -1.21
CA ILE A 7 -9.19 -16.22 -0.91
C ILE A 7 -8.81 -14.74 -1.02
N THR A 8 -9.25 -14.03 -2.06
CA THR A 8 -8.97 -12.59 -2.21
C THR A 8 -9.55 -11.77 -1.06
N VAL A 9 -10.82 -12.01 -0.68
CA VAL A 9 -11.47 -11.29 0.43
C VAL A 9 -10.73 -11.53 1.75
N ILE A 10 -10.35 -12.77 2.03
CA ILE A 10 -9.63 -13.11 3.27
C ILE A 10 -8.22 -12.50 3.25
N ALA A 11 -7.49 -12.57 2.13
CA ALA A 11 -6.18 -11.96 1.99
C ALA A 11 -6.21 -10.43 2.17
N SER A 12 -7.19 -9.74 1.54
CA SER A 12 -7.38 -8.30 1.71
C SER A 12 -7.75 -7.93 3.14
N SER A 13 -8.61 -8.72 3.81
CA SER A 13 -8.99 -8.50 5.20
C SER A 13 -7.79 -8.70 6.15
N SER A 14 -6.99 -9.73 5.90
CA SER A 14 -5.75 -10.02 6.63
C SER A 14 -4.74 -8.88 6.50
N LEU A 15 -4.61 -8.29 5.30
CA LEU A 15 -3.76 -7.12 5.07
C LEU A 15 -4.19 -5.92 5.91
N ILE A 16 -5.48 -5.58 5.89
CA ILE A 16 -6.03 -4.47 6.68
C ILE A 16 -5.76 -4.70 8.17
N LEU A 17 -5.97 -5.92 8.65
CA LEU A 17 -5.76 -6.27 10.04
C LEU A 17 -4.27 -6.20 10.42
N SER A 18 -3.37 -6.74 9.59
CA SER A 18 -1.92 -6.66 9.83
C SER A 18 -1.42 -5.22 9.86
N TYR A 19 -2.01 -4.34 9.03
CA TYR A 19 -1.69 -2.93 8.98
C TYR A 19 -2.10 -2.22 10.27
N ILE A 20 -3.33 -2.43 10.72
CA ILE A 20 -3.87 -1.86 11.96
C ILE A 20 -3.04 -2.34 13.17
N LEU A 21 -2.78 -3.65 13.26
CA LEU A 21 -2.00 -4.23 14.34
C LEU A 21 -0.58 -3.67 14.39
N TYR A 22 0.08 -3.56 13.23
CA TYR A 22 1.43 -3.01 13.16
C TYR A 22 1.46 -1.55 13.66
N THR A 23 0.54 -0.70 13.17
CA THR A 23 0.45 0.69 13.62
C THR A 23 0.14 0.79 15.10
N TYR A 24 -0.75 -0.07 15.63
CA TYR A 24 -1.04 -0.13 17.06
C TYR A 24 0.19 -0.48 17.89
N ILE A 25 0.93 -1.53 17.51
CA ILE A 25 2.13 -1.96 18.22
C ILE A 25 3.16 -0.83 18.27
N LEU A 26 3.40 -0.13 17.15
CA LEU A 26 4.33 1.01 17.12
C LEU A 26 3.91 2.13 18.07
N LEU A 27 2.62 2.49 18.07
CA LEU A 27 2.10 3.53 18.96
C LEU A 27 2.12 3.10 20.43
N PHE A 28 1.85 1.82 20.71
CA PHE A 28 1.90 1.23 22.04
C PHE A 28 3.31 1.28 22.62
N VAL A 29 4.32 0.81 21.87
CA VAL A 29 5.73 0.83 22.28
C VAL A 29 6.22 2.26 22.54
N ARG A 30 5.67 3.25 21.86
CA ARG A 30 6.01 4.67 22.06
C ARG A 30 5.14 5.41 23.08
N GLY A 31 4.10 4.79 23.64
CA GLY A 31 3.19 5.44 24.59
C GLY A 31 2.22 6.44 23.96
N PHE A 32 2.01 6.40 22.64
CA PHE A 32 1.11 7.30 21.89
C PHE A 32 -0.18 6.61 21.42
N THR A 33 -0.66 5.58 22.13
CA THR A 33 -1.92 4.88 21.79
C THR A 33 -3.14 5.77 21.60
N PRO A 34 -3.33 6.93 22.29
CA PRO A 34 -4.48 7.79 22.04
C PRO A 34 -4.52 8.38 20.62
N ARG A 35 -3.38 8.42 19.91
CA ARG A 35 -3.27 8.92 18.54
C ARG A 35 -3.64 7.89 17.48
N LEU A 36 -4.03 6.67 17.87
CA LEU A 36 -4.28 5.57 16.94
C LEU A 36 -5.37 5.89 15.93
N VAL A 37 -6.54 6.35 16.39
CA VAL A 37 -7.68 6.61 15.50
C VAL A 37 -7.30 7.67 14.46
N GLN A 38 -6.67 8.76 14.89
CA GLN A 38 -6.20 9.81 13.99
C GLN A 38 -5.17 9.28 12.98
N THR A 39 -4.20 8.48 13.45
CA THR A 39 -3.14 7.92 12.61
C THR A 39 -3.71 6.99 11.55
N LEU A 40 -4.57 6.05 11.96
CA LEU A 40 -5.23 5.12 11.04
C LEU A 40 -6.09 5.87 10.03
N THR A 41 -6.91 6.84 10.46
CA THR A 41 -7.74 7.63 9.54
C THR A 41 -6.88 8.33 8.50
N CYS A 42 -5.78 8.97 8.90
CA CYS A 42 -4.87 9.64 7.97
C CYS A 42 -4.27 8.66 6.95
N LEU A 43 -3.81 7.50 7.43
CA LEU A 43 -3.26 6.44 6.58
C LEU A 43 -4.30 5.86 5.61
N PHE A 44 -5.54 5.65 6.06
CA PHE A 44 -6.64 5.20 5.22
C PHE A 44 -7.02 6.23 4.16
N CYS A 45 -7.14 7.52 4.53
CA CYS A 45 -7.41 8.59 3.57
C CYS A 45 -6.35 8.63 2.45
N VAL A 46 -5.06 8.52 2.80
CA VAL A 46 -3.99 8.47 1.80
C VAL A 46 -4.13 7.26 0.89
N ARG A 47 -4.41 6.07 1.44
CA ARG A 47 -4.66 4.87 0.63
C ARG A 47 -5.85 5.04 -0.31
N ILE A 48 -6.95 5.65 0.15
CA ILE A 48 -8.12 5.94 -0.69
C ILE A 48 -7.73 6.87 -1.83
N ILE A 49 -7.02 7.97 -1.55
CA ILE A 49 -6.55 8.91 -2.59
C ILE A 49 -5.74 8.18 -3.66
N ILE A 50 -4.82 7.30 -3.25
CA ILE A 50 -4.00 6.54 -4.20
C ILE A 50 -4.85 5.59 -5.03
N HIS A 51 -5.81 4.89 -4.42
CA HIS A 51 -6.69 4.01 -5.17
C HIS A 51 -7.59 4.79 -6.13
N CYS A 52 -8.05 5.99 -5.77
CA CYS A 52 -8.78 6.85 -6.69
C CYS A 52 -7.92 7.27 -7.90
N ILE A 53 -6.64 7.60 -7.68
CA ILE A 53 -5.71 7.99 -8.75
C ILE A 53 -5.28 6.77 -9.59
N ALA A 54 -5.11 5.60 -8.96
CA ALA A 54 -4.68 4.37 -9.62
C ALA A 54 -5.84 3.62 -10.30
N SER A 55 -7.10 3.84 -9.89
CA SER A 55 -8.27 3.15 -10.46
C SER A 55 -8.40 3.32 -11.98
N PRO A 56 -8.23 4.53 -12.56
CA PRO A 56 -8.18 4.69 -14.00
C PRO A 56 -7.09 3.85 -14.67
N LEU A 57 -5.92 3.67 -14.01
CA LEU A 57 -4.84 2.84 -14.54
C LEU A 57 -5.24 1.36 -14.61
N PHE A 58 -5.96 0.86 -13.60
CA PHE A 58 -6.41 -0.55 -13.58
C PHE A 58 -7.43 -0.89 -14.68
N LEU A 59 -8.10 0.11 -15.28
CA LEU A 59 -8.94 -0.14 -16.46
C LEU A 59 -8.11 -0.55 -17.69
N PHE A 60 -6.83 -0.16 -17.74
CA PHE A 60 -5.92 -0.52 -18.83
C PHE A 60 -5.24 -1.89 -18.61
N ASP A 61 -5.31 -2.44 -17.40
CA ASP A 61 -4.68 -3.72 -17.01
C ASP A 61 -5.10 -4.92 -17.89
N PRO A 62 -6.39 -5.16 -18.23
CA PRO A 62 -6.77 -6.24 -19.15
C PRO A 62 -6.27 -6.01 -20.58
N TYR A 63 -6.17 -4.76 -21.03
CA TYR A 63 -5.62 -4.43 -22.35
C TYR A 63 -4.11 -4.67 -22.41
N LEU A 64 -3.41 -4.50 -21.27
CA LEU A 64 -2.00 -4.84 -21.09
C LEU A 64 -1.77 -6.35 -20.89
N ALA A 65 -2.71 -7.09 -20.31
CA ALA A 65 -2.57 -8.54 -20.10
C ALA A 65 -2.61 -9.35 -21.42
N HIS A 66 -3.24 -8.81 -22.46
CA HIS A 66 -3.26 -9.40 -23.81
C HIS A 66 -2.00 -9.09 -24.64
N ILE A 67 -0.91 -8.62 -24.02
CA ILE A 67 0.40 -8.40 -24.65
C ILE A 67 1.06 -9.75 -25.00
N HIS A 68 0.54 -10.37 -26.06
CA HIS A 68 1.33 -11.22 -26.97
C HIS A 68 1.64 -10.47 -28.27
N SER A 69 1.20 -9.22 -28.39
CA SER A 69 1.30 -8.41 -29.60
C SER A 69 2.59 -7.60 -29.65
N LYS A 70 3.40 -7.83 -30.69
CA LYS A 70 4.60 -7.07 -31.11
C LYS A 70 4.38 -5.58 -31.43
N ASN A 71 3.31 -4.97 -30.90
CA ASN A 71 2.93 -3.60 -31.24
C ASN A 71 3.67 -2.59 -30.33
N PRO A 72 4.53 -1.72 -30.91
CA PRO A 72 5.36 -0.79 -30.14
C PRO A 72 4.56 0.23 -29.32
N LEU A 73 3.32 0.56 -29.72
CA LEU A 73 2.48 1.51 -28.98
C LEU A 73 2.02 0.95 -27.62
N PHE A 74 1.65 -0.33 -27.57
CA PHE A 74 1.25 -0.98 -26.30
C PHE A 74 2.42 -1.15 -25.34
N LEU A 75 3.63 -1.41 -25.86
CA LEU A 75 4.86 -1.40 -25.04
C LEU A 75 5.10 -0.03 -24.41
N PHE A 76 4.96 1.05 -25.17
CA PHE A 76 5.12 2.41 -24.66
C PHE A 76 4.11 2.74 -23.54
N ILE A 77 2.85 2.35 -23.73
CA ILE A 77 1.80 2.48 -22.70
C ILE A 77 2.12 1.64 -21.45
N GLY A 78 2.61 0.42 -21.61
CA GLY A 78 3.07 -0.41 -20.49
C GLY A 78 4.21 0.23 -19.70
N VAL A 79 5.16 0.89 -20.38
CA VAL A 79 6.24 1.63 -19.72
C VAL A 79 5.68 2.82 -18.92
N ILE A 80 4.76 3.61 -19.49
CA ILE A 80 4.10 4.72 -18.78
C ILE A 80 3.36 4.19 -17.54
N TYR A 81 2.58 3.12 -17.70
CA TYR A 81 1.87 2.46 -16.60
C TYR A 81 2.81 2.05 -15.47
N LEU A 82 3.96 1.45 -15.79
CA LEU A 82 4.96 1.05 -14.81
C LEU A 82 5.51 2.27 -14.05
N PHE A 83 5.91 3.32 -14.76
CA PHE A 83 6.45 4.52 -14.12
C PHE A 83 5.44 5.23 -13.23
N VAL A 84 4.19 5.35 -13.67
CA VAL A 84 3.13 5.96 -12.86
C VAL A 84 2.84 5.11 -11.62
N THR A 85 2.71 3.80 -11.76
CA THR A 85 2.46 2.88 -10.64
C THR A 85 3.61 2.91 -9.62
N LEU A 86 4.86 2.91 -10.11
CA LEU A 86 6.04 3.01 -9.27
C LEU A 86 6.12 4.39 -8.58
N GLY A 87 5.84 5.47 -9.31
CA GLY A 87 5.78 6.82 -8.78
C GLY A 87 4.74 6.97 -7.66
N LEU A 88 3.53 6.43 -7.85
CA LEU A 88 2.48 6.41 -6.83
C LEU A 88 2.89 5.58 -5.61
N SER A 89 3.58 4.46 -5.81
CA SER A 89 4.09 3.61 -4.72
C SER A 89 5.16 4.32 -3.89
N VAL A 90 6.10 5.01 -4.55
CA VAL A 90 7.12 5.82 -3.88
C VAL A 90 6.48 6.96 -3.11
N TRP A 91 5.53 7.67 -3.73
CA TRP A 91 4.78 8.74 -3.07
C TRP A 91 4.03 8.22 -1.82
N GLN A 92 3.32 7.09 -1.94
CA GLN A 92 2.65 6.43 -0.82
C GLN A 92 3.62 6.16 0.34
N PHE A 93 4.81 5.67 0.02
CA PHE A 93 5.83 5.36 1.01
C PHE A 93 6.30 6.61 1.75
N PHE A 94 6.63 7.69 1.03
CA PHE A 94 7.05 8.96 1.65
C PHE A 94 5.96 9.56 2.54
N ILE A 95 4.70 9.55 2.10
CA ILE A 95 3.59 10.05 2.91
C ILE A 95 3.36 9.18 4.15
N THR A 96 3.48 7.86 4.03
CA THR A 96 3.40 6.95 5.19
C THR A 96 4.50 7.24 6.22
N ALA A 97 5.74 7.41 5.76
CA ALA A 97 6.87 7.79 6.63
C ALA A 97 6.67 9.17 7.26
N HIS A 98 6.08 10.11 6.53
CA HIS A 98 5.71 11.42 7.05
C HIS A 98 4.66 11.31 8.15
N ILE A 99 3.57 10.56 7.94
CA ILE A 99 2.53 10.34 8.95
C ILE A 99 3.12 9.71 10.21
N TYR A 100 3.95 8.67 10.07
CA TYR A 100 4.59 8.03 11.22
C TYR A 100 5.54 8.95 11.97
N LYS A 101 6.22 9.88 11.29
CA LYS A 101 7.07 10.89 11.95
C LYS A 101 6.27 11.69 12.98
N TYR A 102 5.10 12.18 12.59
CA TYR A 102 4.23 12.98 13.47
C TYR A 102 3.48 12.12 14.49
N ALA A 103 3.01 10.94 14.08
CA ALA A 103 2.27 10.04 14.98
C ALA A 103 3.15 9.57 16.14
N LEU A 104 4.39 9.15 15.83
CA LEU A 104 5.34 8.60 16.81
C LEU A 104 6.23 9.68 17.46
N SER A 105 6.18 10.92 16.98
CA SER A 105 7.06 12.02 17.43
C SER A 105 8.55 11.66 17.34
N THR A 106 8.96 11.04 16.24
CA THR A 106 10.34 10.52 16.05
C THR A 106 11.12 11.31 15.00
N SER A 107 12.42 11.00 14.89
CA SER A 107 13.24 11.47 13.77
C SER A 107 12.76 10.90 12.44
N ALA A 108 13.13 11.55 11.34
CA ALA A 108 12.76 11.14 9.99
C ALA A 108 13.29 9.74 9.63
N ILE A 109 14.50 9.39 10.08
CA ILE A 109 15.08 8.06 9.84
C ILE A 109 14.25 6.97 10.53
N GLN A 110 13.84 7.20 11.78
CA GLN A 110 13.02 6.25 12.52
C GLN A 110 11.63 6.07 11.88
N SER A 111 11.06 7.14 11.32
CA SER A 111 9.75 7.06 10.67
C SER A 111 9.80 6.38 9.30
N VAL A 112 10.91 6.57 8.56
CA VAL A 112 11.19 5.80 7.33
C VAL A 112 11.35 4.31 7.65
N LEU A 113 12.06 3.95 8.74
CA LEU A 113 12.17 2.56 9.19
C LEU A 113 10.80 1.97 9.59
N ALA A 114 9.94 2.76 10.25
CA ALA A 114 8.57 2.34 10.55
C ALA A 114 7.74 2.12 9.27
N ALA A 115 7.90 2.97 8.24
CA ALA A 115 7.26 2.77 6.95
C ALA A 115 7.78 1.52 6.22
N PHE A 116 9.09 1.25 6.28
CA PHE A 116 9.65 -0.01 5.78
C PHE A 116 9.13 -1.23 6.54
N GLY A 117 8.99 -1.13 7.87
CA GLY A 117 8.45 -2.22 8.66
C GLY A 117 7.01 -2.54 8.29
N VAL A 118 6.15 -1.54 8.04
CA VAL A 118 4.78 -1.82 7.57
C VAL A 118 4.75 -2.43 6.17
N LEU A 119 5.68 -2.03 5.30
CA LEU A 119 5.84 -2.65 3.98
C LEU A 119 6.24 -4.13 4.11
N ALA A 120 7.22 -4.42 4.97
CA ALA A 120 7.68 -5.79 5.22
C ALA A 120 6.56 -6.68 5.78
N VAL A 121 5.77 -6.16 6.74
CA VAL A 121 4.60 -6.87 7.28
C VAL A 121 3.56 -7.11 6.19
N ASN A 122 3.26 -6.13 5.33
CA ASN A 122 2.32 -6.34 4.24
C ASN A 122 2.82 -7.41 3.25
N ILE A 123 4.11 -7.41 2.89
CA ILE A 123 4.71 -8.43 2.01
C ILE A 123 4.60 -9.81 2.64
N LEU A 124 4.93 -9.91 3.93
CA LEU A 124 4.81 -11.16 4.69
C LEU A 124 3.35 -11.64 4.72
N THR A 125 2.40 -10.77 5.02
CA THR A 125 0.97 -11.10 5.02
C THR A 125 0.52 -11.61 3.65
N VAL A 126 0.86 -10.93 2.54
CA VAL A 126 0.51 -11.42 1.20
C VAL A 126 1.15 -12.77 0.89
N SER A 127 2.41 -12.97 1.29
CA SER A 127 3.13 -14.22 1.01
C SER A 127 2.50 -15.46 1.65
N LEU A 128 1.72 -15.29 2.73
CA LEU A 128 0.99 -16.39 3.37
C LEU A 128 -0.25 -16.85 2.58
N TRP A 129 -0.75 -16.03 1.67
CA TRP A 129 -1.94 -16.30 0.86
C TRP A 129 -1.62 -16.66 -0.60
N ARG A 130 -0.33 -16.63 -0.96
CA ARG A 130 0.16 -16.90 -2.31
C ARG A 130 0.65 -18.34 -2.41
#